data_AF-A0A1U7NQT3-F1
#
_entry.id   AF-A0A1U7NQT3-F1
#
_cell.length_a   1.000
_cell.length_b   1.000
_cell.length_c   1.000
_cell.angle_alpha   90.00
_cell.angle_beta   90.00
_cell.angle_gamma   90.00
#
_symmetry.space_group_name_H-M   'P 1'
#
loop_
_entity.id
_entity.type
_entity.pdbx_description
1 polymer ?
#
loop_
_entity_poly.entity_id
_entity_poly.type
_entity_poly.pdbx_seq_one_letter_code
_entity_poly.pdbx_strand_id
1 'polypeptide(L)'
;MQYQESLQALLINKKKGISYRTQKPIFQLVFQTHHGIISLDVEENAFYAVMIGYSGLLKYEDHRVLSFGPWIKETMYPYPNRIDLSWLNS
;
A
#
# COMPACT_ATOMS: atom_id res chain seq x y z
N MET A 1 -0.53 8.35 -21.93
CA MET A 1 -0.62 6.95 -21.51
C MET A 1 -0.42 6.95 -20.01
N GLN A 2 -1.43 6.56 -19.23
CA GLN A 2 -1.30 6.46 -17.78
C GLN A 2 -0.53 5.17 -17.45
N TYR A 3 0.62 5.30 -16.78
CA TYR A 3 1.48 4.18 -16.45
C TYR A 3 0.98 3.52 -15.16
N GLN A 4 0.37 2.35 -15.32
CA GLN A 4 -0.01 1.49 -14.21
C GLN A 4 1.16 0.56 -13.88
N GLU A 5 1.68 0.65 -12.67
CA GLU A 5 2.72 -0.25 -12.17
C GLU A 5 2.11 -1.33 -11.26
N SER A 6 2.68 -2.54 -11.30
CA SER A 6 2.21 -3.69 -10.51
C SER A 6 3.41 -4.47 -9.99
N LEU A 7 3.55 -4.60 -8.67
CA LEU A 7 4.70 -5.26 -8.05
C LEU A 7 4.40 -5.81 -6.66
N GLN A 8 5.24 -6.72 -6.18
CA GLN A 8 5.16 -7.22 -4.80
C GLN A 8 5.66 -6.18 -3.81
N ALA A 9 4.88 -5.97 -2.74
CA ALA A 9 5.14 -4.96 -1.73
C ALA A 9 4.82 -5.47 -0.33
N LEU A 10 5.55 -4.97 0.66
CA LEU A 10 5.28 -5.12 2.09
C LEU A 10 4.88 -3.75 2.65
N LEU A 11 3.70 -3.65 3.28
CA LEU A 11 3.31 -2.44 3.97
C LEU A 11 4.11 -2.31 5.28
N ILE A 12 5.03 -1.35 5.33
CA ILE A 12 5.92 -1.16 6.49
C ILE A 12 5.49 -0.01 7.40
N ASN A 13 4.72 0.96 6.89
CA ASN A 13 4.26 2.10 7.68
C ASN A 13 2.99 2.73 7.09
N LYS A 14 2.29 3.53 7.89
CA LYS A 14 1.08 4.28 7.54
C LYS A 14 1.24 5.71 8.06
N LYS A 15 1.06 6.72 7.20
CA LYS A 15 1.14 8.14 7.57
C LYS A 15 -0.22 8.81 7.38
N LYS A 16 -0.63 9.61 8.36
CA LYS A 16 -1.81 10.49 8.27
C LYS A 16 -1.38 11.92 8.54
N GLY A 17 -2.00 12.86 7.86
CA GLY A 17 -1.70 14.28 8.03
C GLY A 17 -2.77 15.17 7.42
N ILE A 18 -2.49 16.46 7.37
CA ILE A 18 -3.35 17.46 6.74
C ILE A 18 -2.53 18.16 5.66
N SER A 19 -3.10 18.29 4.46
CA SER A 19 -2.49 19.07 3.39
C SER A 19 -2.42 20.54 3.77
N TYR A 20 -1.23 21.13 3.79
CA TYR A 20 -1.09 22.58 4.00
C TYR A 20 -1.83 23.41 2.93
N ARG A 21 -1.93 22.89 1.70
CA ARG A 21 -2.55 23.60 0.57
C ARG A 21 -4.07 23.53 0.59
N THR A 22 -4.63 22.36 0.89
CA THR A 22 -6.08 22.13 0.77
C THR A 22 -6.79 22.03 2.11
N GLN A 23 -6.06 21.97 3.23
CA GLN A 23 -6.58 21.70 4.57
C GLN A 23 -7.39 20.38 4.66
N LYS A 24 -7.23 19.49 3.68
CA LYS A 24 -7.88 18.18 3.66
C LYS A 24 -6.98 17.12 4.31
N PRO A 25 -7.57 16.10 4.95
CA PRO A 25 -6.83 14.94 5.40
C PRO A 25 -6.08 14.27 4.23
N ILE A 26 -4.84 13.84 4.49
CA ILE A 26 -4.05 13.01 3.59
C ILE A 26 -3.74 11.70 4.31
N PHE A 27 -3.91 10.59 3.59
CA PHE A 27 -3.61 9.25 4.06
C PHE A 27 -2.61 8.60 3.10
N GLN A 28 -1.50 8.09 3.63
CA GLN A 28 -0.45 7.47 2.85
C GLN A 28 -0.06 6.11 3.41
N LEU A 29 0.18 5.17 2.50
CA LEU A 29 0.74 3.86 2.79
C LEU A 29 2.20 3.83 2.33
N VAL A 30 3.09 3.34 3.19
CA VAL A 30 4.53 3.24 2.92
C VAL A 30 4.89 1.79 2.72
N PHE A 31 5.34 1.47 1.52
CA PHE A 31 5.65 0.13 1.10
C PHE A 31 7.14 -0.06 0.94
N GLN A 32 7.64 -1.19 1.42
CA GLN A 32 8.93 -1.72 1.03
C GLN A 32 8.71 -2.61 -0.21
N THR A 33 9.51 -2.41 -1.24
CA THR A 33 9.46 -3.13 -2.51
C THR A 33 10.87 -3.55 -2.93
N HIS A 34 10.99 -4.34 -3.99
CA HIS A 34 12.28 -4.66 -4.61
C HIS A 34 12.96 -3.45 -5.27
N HIS A 35 12.23 -2.36 -5.54
CA HIS A 35 12.76 -1.09 -6.03
C HIS A 35 13.11 -0.11 -4.90
N GLY A 36 12.92 -0.51 -3.63
CA GLY A 36 13.11 0.35 -2.46
C GLY A 36 11.79 0.75 -1.81
N ILE A 37 11.84 1.83 -1.02
CA ILE A 37 10.69 2.32 -0.25
C ILE A 37 9.91 3.33 -1.08
N ILE A 38 8.60 3.09 -1.23
CA ILE A 38 7.68 4.02 -1.90
C ILE A 38 6.55 4.42 -0.95
N SER A 39 6.07 5.66 -1.09
CA SER A 39 4.92 6.19 -0.34
C SER A 39 3.83 6.58 -1.32
N LEU A 40 2.63 6.05 -1.12
CA LEU A 40 1.50 6.26 -2.03
C LEU A 40 0.28 6.75 -1.26
N ASP A 41 -0.44 7.67 -1.86
CA ASP A 41 -1.72 8.19 -1.38
C ASP A 41 -2.81 7.13 -1.51
N VAL A 42 -3.71 7.13 -0.53
CA VAL A 42 -4.86 6.22 -0.48
C VAL A 42 -6.07 6.95 0.07
N GLU A 43 -7.27 6.45 -0.22
CA GLU A 43 -8.50 6.92 0.42
C GLU A 43 -8.54 6.52 1.90
N GLU A 44 -9.31 7.26 2.71
CA GLU A 44 -9.41 7.03 4.16
C GLU A 44 -9.84 5.60 4.52
N ASN A 45 -10.86 5.07 3.85
CA ASN A 45 -11.36 3.72 4.12
C ASN A 45 -10.28 2.65 3.85
N ALA A 46 -9.57 2.82 2.72
CA ALA A 46 -8.45 1.98 2.32
C ALA A 46 -7.14 2.33 3.05
N PHE A 47 -7.11 3.39 3.85
CA PHE A 47 -6.07 3.55 4.85
C PHE A 47 -6.37 2.64 6.03
N TYR A 48 -7.60 2.65 6.57
CA TYR A 48 -7.85 2.05 7.87
C TYR A 48 -7.82 0.54 7.90
N ALA A 49 -8.31 -0.18 6.90
CA ALA A 49 -8.40 -1.63 7.03
C ALA A 49 -7.12 -2.42 6.61
N VAL A 50 -6.03 -1.75 6.20
CA VAL A 50 -4.73 -2.42 5.95
C VAL A 50 -3.97 -2.49 7.25
N MET A 51 -3.34 -3.62 7.46
CA MET A 51 -2.45 -3.83 8.58
C MET A 51 -0.98 -3.72 8.14
N ILE A 52 -0.18 -2.98 8.90
CA ILE A 52 1.28 -2.97 8.76
C ILE A 52 1.80 -4.41 8.92
N GLY A 53 2.78 -4.79 8.11
CA GLY A 53 3.30 -6.15 8.02
C GLY A 53 2.59 -7.00 6.97
N TYR A 54 1.46 -6.54 6.41
CA TYR A 54 0.82 -7.21 5.29
C TYR A 54 1.65 -7.07 4.02
N SER A 55 1.81 -8.16 3.28
CA SER A 55 2.45 -8.17 1.97
C SER A 55 1.49 -8.65 0.89
N GLY A 56 1.70 -8.22 -0.34
CA GLY A 56 0.88 -8.62 -1.47
C GLY A 56 1.18 -7.84 -2.73
N LEU A 57 0.39 -8.11 -3.78
CA LEU A 57 0.52 -7.43 -5.05
C LEU A 57 -0.04 -6.00 -4.94
N LEU A 58 0.82 -5.01 -5.08
CA LEU A 58 0.49 -3.60 -5.13
C LEU A 58 0.36 -3.16 -6.58
N LYS A 59 -0.78 -2.55 -6.92
CA LYS A 59 -1.02 -1.82 -8.16
C LYS A 59 -1.22 -0.36 -7.84
N TYR A 60 -0.55 0.51 -8.57
CA TYR A 60 -0.66 1.95 -8.38
C TYR A 60 -0.49 2.68 -9.70
N GLU A 61 -0.98 3.91 -9.72
CA GLU A 61 -0.84 4.85 -10.83
C GLU A 61 -0.40 6.18 -10.24
N ASP A 62 0.65 6.77 -10.83
CA ASP A 62 1.33 7.95 -10.31
C ASP A 62 1.69 7.80 -8.82
N HIS A 63 1.03 8.55 -7.94
CA HIS A 63 1.22 8.52 -6.50
C HIS A 63 0.04 7.91 -5.75
N ARG A 64 -0.85 7.18 -6.43
CA ARG A 64 -2.09 6.66 -5.85
C ARG A 64 -2.18 5.14 -5.91
N VAL A 65 -2.53 4.53 -4.77
CA VAL A 65 -2.81 3.11 -4.70
C VAL A 65 -4.11 2.79 -5.46
N LEU A 66 -4.01 1.90 -6.44
CA LEU A 66 -5.17 1.38 -7.18
C LEU A 66 -5.69 0.06 -6.59
N SER A 67 -4.80 -0.79 -6.07
CA SER A 67 -5.14 -2.00 -5.31
C SER A 67 -3.94 -2.55 -4.55
N PHE A 68 -4.16 -3.18 -3.40
CA PHE A 68 -3.09 -3.85 -2.67
C PHE A 68 -3.59 -5.17 -2.07
N GLY A 69 -3.04 -6.29 -2.56
CA GLY A 69 -3.51 -7.63 -2.21
C GLY A 69 -4.99 -7.86 -2.56
N PRO A 70 -5.68 -8.78 -1.86
CA PRO A 70 -7.13 -8.99 -2.00
C PRO A 70 -7.96 -7.83 -1.46
N TRP A 71 -7.32 -6.82 -0.87
CA TRP A 71 -7.95 -5.91 0.07
C TRP A 71 -8.72 -4.73 -0.56
N ILE A 72 -8.85 -4.71 -1.90
CA ILE A 72 -9.85 -3.87 -2.59
C ILE A 72 -11.12 -4.64 -2.97
N LYS A 73 -11.13 -5.97 -2.82
CA LYS A 73 -12.37 -6.74 -2.91
C LYS A 73 -12.58 -7.58 -1.66
N GLU A 74 -13.54 -7.09 -0.89
CA GLU A 74 -14.32 -7.80 0.10
C GLU A 74 -13.65 -8.08 1.44
N THR A 75 -14.45 -7.77 2.45
CA THR A 75 -14.36 -8.19 3.84
C THR A 75 -13.97 -9.67 3.95
N MET A 76 -12.76 -9.99 4.40
CA MET A 76 -12.55 -11.19 5.22
C MET A 76 -11.23 -11.17 5.99
N TYR A 77 -11.36 -11.48 7.27
CA TYR A 77 -10.33 -11.74 8.28
C TYR A 77 -9.47 -12.98 7.92
N PRO A 78 -8.40 -13.29 8.69
CA PRO A 78 -7.05 -13.49 8.18
C PRO A 78 -6.76 -14.94 7.77
N TYR A 79 -5.92 -15.11 6.76
CA TYR A 79 -5.06 -16.27 6.65
C TYR A 79 -3.63 -15.83 6.31
N PRO A 80 -2.60 -16.39 6.97
CA PRO A 80 -1.22 -16.16 6.62
C PRO A 80 -0.88 -17.10 5.46
N ASN A 81 -1.16 -16.68 4.22
CA ASN A 81 -0.40 -17.25 3.12
C ASN A 81 1.04 -16.76 3.28
N ARG A 82 1.96 -17.69 3.53
CA ARG A 82 3.40 -17.42 3.57
C ARG A 82 3.79 -16.84 2.21
N ILE A 83 3.94 -15.53 2.15
CA ILE A 83 4.44 -14.83 0.97
C ILE A 83 5.96 -14.96 0.98
N ASP A 84 6.53 -15.31 -0.16
CA ASP A 84 7.98 -15.34 -0.37
C ASP A 84 8.54 -13.92 -0.34
N LEU A 85 9.23 -13.60 0.75
CA LEU A 85 9.91 -12.33 0.99
C LEU A 85 11.44 -12.49 0.91
N SER A 86 11.93 -13.45 0.12
CA SER A 86 13.37 -13.71 -0.06
C SER A 86 14.21 -12.45 -0.35
N TRP A 87 13.62 -11.47 -1.04
CA TRP A 87 14.22 -10.18 -1.37
C TRP A 87 14.43 -9.21 -0.18
N LEU A 88 13.83 -9.44 0.99
CA LEU A 88 14.10 -8.66 2.21
C LEU A 88 15.39 -9.10 2.93
N ASN A 89 15.94 -10.26 2.58
CA ASN A 89 17.12 -10.84 3.23
C ASN A 89 18.43 -10.56 2.47
N SER A 90 18.43 -9.61 1.53
CA SER A 90 19.62 -9.21 0.75
C SER A 90 20.27 -7.95 1.31
#